data_AF-A0A8H7VGM3-F1
#
_entry.id   AF-A0A8H7VGM3-F1
#
_cell.length_a   1.000
_cell.length_b   1.000
_cell.length_c   1.000
_cell.angle_alpha   90.00
_cell.angle_beta   90.00
_cell.angle_gamma   90.00
#
_symmetry.space_group_name_H-M   'P 1'
#
loop_
_entity.id
_entity.type
_entity.pdbx_description
1 polymer ?
#
loop_
_entity_poly.entity_id
_entity_poly.type
_entity_poly.pdbx_seq_one_letter_code
_entity_poly.pdbx_strand_id
1 'polypeptide(L)'
;MGNSQSFERTANKGLKLFKILKKLQNEFDNNKNSNNNNDNYHHQQQSYGGNASSSHQYHPHEEDSADYTQLRELAHQEAEKRNHCYQKSQEAYSNGDGAQAKQLSNQGHHHDDQMKKYNKQAANLIFQEKNAGRPADEIDLHGLFVKEATEKVDEALRRCQHSGQDHLTIIVGKGLHSPGQIAKLKPAIGEMIKKYNVKCTPDRPNPGCLYVEFGQGTGDLSWLDRITDRVDRGDCAIM
;
A
#
# COMPACT_ATOMS: atom_id res chain seq x y z
N MET A 1 -37.25 16.24 25.40
CA MET A 1 -36.41 17.43 25.20
C MET A 1 -34.96 17.05 25.49
N GLY A 2 -34.05 17.26 24.54
CA GLY A 2 -32.61 17.05 24.73
C GLY A 2 -32.03 15.93 23.87
N ASN A 3 -31.43 16.29 22.72
CA ASN A 3 -30.03 16.00 22.38
C ASN A 3 -29.57 16.53 21.01
N SER A 4 -30.33 17.44 20.38
CA SER A 4 -29.96 18.10 19.12
C SER A 4 -28.71 18.98 19.22
N GLN A 5 -28.34 19.43 20.43
CA GLN A 5 -27.17 20.29 20.63
C GLN A 5 -25.81 19.56 20.64
N SER A 6 -25.78 18.22 20.77
CA SER A 6 -24.53 17.45 20.78
C SER A 6 -24.00 17.17 19.36
N PHE A 7 -24.90 16.87 18.41
CA PHE A 7 -24.55 16.58 17.02
C PHE A 7 -24.12 17.83 16.24
N GLU A 8 -24.77 18.98 16.48
CA GLU A 8 -24.38 20.25 15.87
C GLU A 8 -22.98 20.70 16.30
N ARG A 9 -22.56 20.46 17.55
CA ARG A 9 -21.21 20.83 18.00
C ARG A 9 -20.12 20.00 17.34
N THR A 10 -20.36 18.72 17.06
CA THR A 10 -19.40 17.83 16.41
C THR A 10 -19.31 18.08 14.90
N ALA A 11 -20.44 18.32 14.24
CA ALA A 11 -20.48 18.72 12.82
C ALA A 11 -19.83 20.10 12.57
N ASN A 12 -20.05 21.06 13.48
CA ASN A 12 -19.44 22.39 13.40
C ASN A 12 -17.92 22.36 13.65
N LYS A 13 -17.41 21.47 14.52
CA LYS A 13 -15.97 21.24 14.69
C LYS A 13 -15.33 20.68 13.41
N GLY A 14 -16.00 19.74 12.73
CA GLY A 14 -15.55 19.19 11.44
C GLY A 14 -15.52 20.23 10.32
N LEU A 15 -16.54 21.10 10.25
CA LEU A 15 -16.60 22.20 9.28
C LEU A 15 -15.53 23.28 9.56
N LYS A 16 -15.21 23.54 10.84
CA LYS A 16 -14.15 24.47 11.25
C LYS A 16 -12.77 23.89 10.91
N LEU A 17 -12.57 22.58 11.11
CA LEU A 17 -11.34 21.88 10.73
C LEU A 17 -11.16 21.87 9.20
N PHE A 18 -12.21 21.59 8.43
CA PHE A 18 -12.18 21.64 6.96
C PHE A 18 -11.91 23.04 6.41
N LYS A 19 -12.47 24.09 7.02
CA LYS A 19 -12.19 25.48 6.65
C LYS A 19 -10.76 25.91 7.01
N ILE A 20 -10.23 25.46 8.14
CA ILE A 20 -8.83 25.67 8.52
C ILE A 20 -7.90 24.93 7.54
N LEU A 21 -8.20 23.68 7.20
CA LEU A 21 -7.44 22.88 6.23
C LEU A 21 -7.47 23.51 4.82
N LYS A 22 -8.62 23.99 4.36
CA LYS A 22 -8.74 24.66 3.05
C LYS A 22 -8.07 26.05 3.02
N LYS A 23 -8.04 26.77 4.15
CA LYS A 23 -7.39 28.08 4.26
C LYS A 23 -5.86 27.94 4.35
N LEU A 24 -5.38 26.95 5.11
CA LEU A 24 -3.97 26.59 5.15
C LEU A 24 -3.47 26.07 3.80
N GLN A 25 -4.27 25.29 3.06
CA GLN A 25 -3.96 24.84 1.70
C GLN A 25 -3.82 26.03 0.73
N ASN A 26 -4.76 26.97 0.74
CA ASN A 26 -4.71 28.16 -0.11
C ASN A 26 -3.58 29.14 0.27
N GLU A 27 -3.20 29.22 1.55
CA GLU A 27 -2.04 29.99 2.01
C GLU A 27 -0.72 29.29 1.59
N PHE A 28 -0.70 27.96 1.50
CA PHE A 28 0.43 27.17 1.01
C PHE A 28 0.62 27.28 -0.51
N ASP A 29 -0.46 27.32 -1.28
CA ASP A 29 -0.40 27.41 -2.75
C ASP A 29 -0.04 28.82 -3.24
N ASN A 30 -0.39 29.87 -2.49
CA ASN A 30 -0.03 31.25 -2.82
C ASN A 30 1.43 31.62 -2.45
N ASN A 31 2.03 30.97 -1.45
CA ASN A 31 3.41 31.22 -1.04
C ASN A 31 4.44 30.41 -1.86
N LYS A 32 3.99 29.49 -2.71
CA LYS A 32 4.85 28.64 -3.56
C LYS A 32 5.32 29.27 -4.87
N ASN A 33 4.84 30.48 -5.19
CA ASN A 33 5.31 31.23 -6.36
C ASN A 33 6.46 32.21 -6.04
N SER A 34 7.06 32.08 -4.85
CA SER A 34 8.32 32.73 -4.51
C SER A 34 9.13 31.85 -3.56
N ASN A 35 10.28 31.39 -4.04
CA ASN A 35 11.38 30.73 -3.33
C ASN A 35 11.28 29.23 -3.03
N ASN A 36 12.27 28.53 -3.60
CA ASN A 36 12.76 27.21 -3.24
C ASN A 36 13.00 27.07 -1.72
N ASN A 37 12.53 25.95 -1.14
CA ASN A 37 13.34 24.93 -0.45
C ASN A 37 12.49 24.09 0.54
N ASN A 38 12.60 22.77 0.36
CA ASN A 38 12.60 21.67 1.35
C ASN A 38 11.48 21.43 2.40
N ASP A 39 11.20 20.12 2.51
CA ASP A 39 10.76 19.33 3.68
C ASP A 39 9.25 19.15 3.99
N ASN A 40 8.65 18.17 3.29
CA ASN A 40 8.10 16.89 3.78
C ASN A 40 7.40 16.81 5.16
N TYR A 41 6.11 16.38 5.17
CA TYR A 41 5.50 15.30 5.99
C TYR A 41 4.02 15.11 5.54
N HIS A 42 3.72 14.21 4.59
CA HIS A 42 3.28 12.82 4.75
C HIS A 42 1.98 12.58 5.58
N HIS A 43 0.84 12.49 4.87
CA HIS A 43 -0.27 11.61 5.24
C HIS A 43 -0.74 10.90 3.97
N GLN A 44 -0.36 9.63 3.83
CA GLN A 44 -0.39 8.89 2.57
C GLN A 44 -1.82 8.44 2.23
N GLN A 45 -2.60 9.35 1.65
CA GLN A 45 -3.66 8.98 0.71
C GLN A 45 -2.97 8.78 -0.64
N GLN A 46 -2.93 7.54 -1.15
CA GLN A 46 -2.53 7.29 -2.53
C GLN A 46 -3.62 7.87 -3.44
N SER A 47 -3.41 9.14 -3.79
CA SER A 47 -4.13 9.89 -4.79
C SER A 47 -3.94 9.23 -6.16
N TYR A 48 -5.03 8.68 -6.70
CA TYR A 48 -5.18 8.45 -8.13
C TYR A 48 -6.12 9.53 -8.67
N GLY A 49 -5.53 10.64 -9.11
CA GLY A 49 -6.20 11.71 -9.84
C GLY A 49 -5.35 12.98 -9.86
N GLY A 50 -4.82 13.47 -10.99
CA GLY A 50 -4.90 12.97 -12.35
C GLY A 50 -4.01 13.77 -13.30
N ASN A 51 -3.75 13.20 -14.48
CA ASN A 51 -3.82 13.85 -15.79
C ASN A 51 -3.46 12.80 -16.86
N ALA A 52 -4.34 12.65 -17.85
CA ALA A 52 -4.16 11.96 -19.13
C ALA A 52 -3.46 10.58 -19.14
N SER A 53 -4.23 9.53 -19.45
CA SER A 53 -3.75 8.29 -20.07
C SER A 53 -2.69 7.48 -19.30
N SER A 54 -3.10 6.78 -18.26
CA SER A 54 -2.42 5.54 -17.86
C SER A 54 -3.41 4.64 -17.12
N SER A 55 -4.26 3.95 -17.89
CA SER A 55 -4.85 2.71 -17.44
C SER A 55 -3.71 1.83 -16.92
N HIS A 56 -3.74 1.43 -15.64
CA HIS A 56 -2.85 0.38 -15.14
C HIS A 56 -3.37 -0.96 -15.68
N GLN A 57 -3.33 -1.09 -17.00
CA GLN A 57 -3.70 -2.30 -17.69
C GLN A 57 -2.63 -3.33 -17.37
N TYR A 58 -3.02 -4.33 -16.60
CA TYR A 58 -2.16 -5.46 -16.32
C TYR A 58 -1.90 -6.18 -17.66
N HIS A 59 -0.64 -6.21 -18.07
CA HIS A 59 -0.20 -6.98 -19.22
C HIS A 59 0.20 -8.38 -18.73
N PRO A 60 -0.49 -9.44 -19.20
CA PRO A 60 -0.17 -10.81 -18.81
C PRO A 60 1.27 -11.18 -19.19
N HIS A 61 2.00 -11.87 -18.30
CA HIS A 61 3.19 -12.60 -18.72
C HIS A 61 2.77 -13.88 -19.46
N GLU A 62 3.58 -14.34 -20.43
CA GLU A 62 3.35 -15.63 -21.11
C GLU A 62 3.38 -16.84 -20.16
N GLU A 63 3.92 -16.68 -18.95
CA GLU A 63 4.02 -17.70 -17.90
C GLU A 63 2.98 -17.55 -16.77
N ASP A 64 2.22 -16.45 -16.75
CA ASP A 64 1.24 -16.23 -15.68
C ASP A 64 -0.02 -17.10 -15.92
N SER A 65 -0.57 -17.69 -14.85
CA SER A 65 -1.76 -18.52 -14.96
C SER A 65 -2.98 -17.71 -15.43
N ALA A 66 -3.87 -18.34 -16.21
CA ALA A 66 -5.11 -17.72 -16.68
C ALA A 66 -5.97 -17.22 -15.51
N ASP A 67 -5.97 -17.97 -14.41
CA ASP A 67 -6.67 -17.64 -13.17
C ASP A 67 -6.11 -16.36 -12.53
N TYR A 68 -4.78 -16.18 -12.50
CA TYR A 68 -4.15 -14.95 -12.01
C TYR A 68 -4.57 -13.73 -12.85
N THR A 69 -4.51 -13.86 -14.18
CA THR A 69 -4.92 -12.80 -15.10
C THR A 69 -6.37 -12.41 -14.90
N GLN A 70 -7.27 -13.39 -14.77
CA GLN A 70 -8.69 -13.14 -14.53
C GLN A 70 -8.93 -12.42 -13.19
N LEU A 71 -8.24 -12.81 -12.12
CA LEU A 71 -8.38 -12.17 -10.81
C LEU A 71 -7.89 -10.71 -10.83
N ARG A 72 -6.78 -10.41 -11.52
CA ARG A 72 -6.29 -9.04 -11.69
C ARG A 72 -7.25 -8.18 -12.51
N GLU A 73 -7.84 -8.76 -13.56
CA GLU A 73 -8.84 -8.07 -14.37
C GLU A 73 -10.12 -7.77 -13.57
N LEU A 74 -10.62 -8.73 -12.79
CA LEU A 74 -11.76 -8.49 -11.89
C LEU A 74 -11.46 -7.40 -10.86
N ALA A 75 -10.25 -7.39 -10.29
CA ALA A 75 -9.82 -6.32 -9.38
C ALA A 75 -9.80 -4.96 -10.09
N HIS A 76 -9.31 -4.89 -11.33
CA HIS A 76 -9.30 -3.67 -12.12
C HIS A 76 -10.73 -3.14 -12.36
N GLN A 77 -11.66 -4.00 -12.76
CA GLN A 77 -13.06 -3.61 -12.97
C GLN A 77 -13.73 -3.08 -11.70
N GLU A 78 -13.46 -3.69 -10.54
CA GLU A 78 -13.97 -3.18 -9.26
C GLU A 78 -13.33 -1.82 -8.89
N ALA A 79 -12.05 -1.59 -9.23
CA ALA A 79 -11.41 -0.31 -9.03
C ALA A 79 -12.04 0.81 -9.89
N GLU A 80 -12.40 0.52 -11.14
CA GLU A 80 -13.11 1.47 -12.01
C GLU A 80 -14.48 1.84 -11.44
N LYS A 81 -15.27 0.84 -11.02
CA LYS A 81 -16.57 1.06 -10.37
C LYS A 81 -16.45 1.91 -9.11
N ARG A 82 -15.47 1.59 -8.25
CA ARG A 82 -15.16 2.37 -7.04
C ARG A 82 -14.88 3.83 -7.38
N ASN A 83 -13.97 4.07 -8.33
CA ASN A 83 -13.56 5.43 -8.71
C ASN A 83 -14.77 6.24 -9.22
N HIS A 84 -15.61 5.62 -10.05
CA HIS A 84 -16.84 6.22 -10.55
C HIS A 84 -17.84 6.52 -9.41
N CYS A 85 -18.02 5.62 -8.44
CA CYS A 85 -18.86 5.87 -7.27
C CYS A 85 -18.34 7.06 -6.43
N TYR A 86 -17.03 7.14 -6.19
CA TYR A 86 -16.45 8.25 -5.43
C TYR A 86 -16.53 9.58 -6.17
N GLN A 87 -16.32 9.59 -7.48
CA GLN A 87 -16.51 10.79 -8.30
C GLN A 87 -17.96 11.30 -8.18
N LYS A 88 -18.94 10.42 -8.41
CA LYS A 88 -20.36 10.79 -8.29
C LYS A 88 -20.75 11.20 -6.87
N SER A 89 -20.15 10.57 -5.86
CA SER A 89 -20.36 10.95 -4.46
C SER A 89 -19.89 12.38 -4.19
N GLN A 90 -18.76 12.80 -4.77
CA GLN A 90 -18.23 14.15 -4.63
C GLN A 90 -19.10 15.17 -5.37
N GLU A 91 -19.59 14.83 -6.56
CA GLU A 91 -20.53 15.65 -7.33
C GLU A 91 -21.84 15.86 -6.56
N ALA A 92 -22.45 14.79 -6.04
CA ALA A 92 -23.68 14.86 -5.25
C ALA A 92 -23.51 15.73 -3.99
N TYR A 93 -22.38 15.58 -3.29
CA TYR A 93 -22.06 16.41 -2.12
C TYR A 93 -21.91 17.88 -2.49
N SER A 94 -21.24 18.17 -3.61
CA SER A 94 -21.05 19.54 -4.11
C SER A 94 -22.37 20.20 -4.53
N ASN A 95 -23.34 19.40 -4.97
CA ASN A 95 -24.70 19.83 -5.30
C ASN A 95 -25.64 19.93 -4.07
N GLY A 96 -25.14 19.63 -2.86
CA GLY A 96 -25.90 19.70 -1.62
C GLY A 96 -26.75 18.46 -1.31
N ASP A 97 -26.66 17.39 -2.13
CA ASP A 97 -27.33 16.12 -1.87
C ASP A 97 -26.44 15.20 -1.02
N GLY A 98 -26.44 15.45 0.29
CA GLY A 98 -25.67 14.66 1.24
C GLY A 98 -26.15 13.21 1.38
N ALA A 99 -27.43 12.93 1.13
CA ALA A 99 -27.99 11.58 1.23
C ALA A 99 -27.49 10.71 0.07
N GLN A 100 -27.59 11.21 -1.15
CA GLN A 100 -27.07 10.54 -2.34
C GLN A 100 -25.55 10.39 -2.27
N ALA A 101 -24.83 11.43 -1.83
CA ALA A 101 -23.39 11.35 -1.61
C ALA A 101 -23.03 10.21 -0.65
N LYS A 102 -23.74 10.09 0.47
CA LYS A 102 -23.48 9.02 1.44
C LYS A 102 -23.73 7.62 0.86
N GLN A 103 -24.82 7.45 0.09
CA GLN A 103 -25.11 6.18 -0.57
C GLN A 103 -24.02 5.78 -1.58
N LEU A 104 -23.61 6.72 -2.43
CA LEU A 104 -22.55 6.49 -3.43
C LEU A 104 -21.19 6.21 -2.79
N SER A 105 -20.86 6.91 -1.70
CA SER A 105 -19.65 6.63 -0.91
C SER A 105 -19.67 5.21 -0.33
N ASN A 106 -20.79 4.78 0.26
CA ASN A 106 -20.91 3.42 0.79
C ASN A 106 -20.79 2.36 -0.34
N GLN A 107 -21.35 2.62 -1.52
CA GLN A 107 -21.19 1.75 -2.68
C GLN A 107 -19.72 1.71 -3.16
N GLY A 108 -19.03 2.85 -3.17
CA GLY A 108 -17.60 2.91 -3.45
C GLY A 108 -16.79 2.06 -2.48
N HIS A 109 -17.09 2.10 -1.18
CA HIS A 109 -16.45 1.24 -0.19
C HIS A 109 -16.67 -0.25 -0.47
N HIS A 110 -17.89 -0.64 -0.86
CA HIS A 110 -18.17 -2.02 -1.25
C HIS A 110 -17.29 -2.49 -2.43
N HIS A 111 -17.18 -1.68 -3.48
CA HIS A 111 -16.31 -1.99 -4.63
C HIS A 111 -14.82 -2.00 -4.22
N ASP A 112 -14.40 -1.14 -3.29
CA ASP A 112 -13.04 -1.14 -2.76
C ASP A 112 -12.70 -2.45 -2.02
N ASP A 113 -13.64 -2.98 -1.23
CA ASP A 113 -13.45 -4.25 -0.53
C ASP A 113 -13.41 -5.44 -1.48
N GLN A 114 -14.24 -5.44 -2.52
CA GLN A 114 -14.23 -6.47 -3.57
C GLN A 114 -12.93 -6.43 -4.39
N MET A 115 -12.47 -5.23 -4.77
CA MET A 115 -11.17 -5.05 -5.42
C MET A 115 -10.02 -5.60 -4.54
N LYS A 116 -10.00 -5.28 -3.25
CA LYS A 116 -8.98 -5.81 -2.32
C LYS A 116 -9.04 -7.34 -2.23
N LYS A 117 -10.24 -7.92 -2.22
CA LYS A 117 -10.43 -9.37 -2.17
C LYS A 117 -9.84 -10.05 -3.41
N TYR A 118 -10.15 -9.57 -4.61
CA TYR A 118 -9.60 -10.13 -5.84
C TYR A 118 -8.08 -9.94 -5.95
N ASN A 119 -7.56 -8.76 -5.58
CA ASN A 119 -6.11 -8.54 -5.53
C ASN A 119 -5.43 -9.49 -4.54
N LYS A 120 -6.00 -9.71 -3.35
CA LYS A 120 -5.46 -10.67 -2.38
C LYS A 120 -5.46 -12.10 -2.90
N GLN A 121 -6.53 -12.51 -3.60
CA GLN A 121 -6.59 -13.82 -4.24
C GLN A 121 -5.53 -13.98 -5.32
N ALA A 122 -5.40 -12.98 -6.20
CA ALA A 122 -4.38 -12.96 -7.25
C ALA A 122 -2.96 -13.03 -6.67
N ALA A 123 -2.67 -12.21 -5.65
CA ALA A 123 -1.40 -12.16 -4.95
C ALA A 123 -1.04 -13.50 -4.31
N ASN A 124 -2.01 -14.14 -3.63
CA ASN A 124 -1.77 -15.44 -3.01
C ASN A 124 -1.51 -16.53 -4.04
N LEU A 125 -2.27 -16.55 -5.15
CA LEU A 125 -2.12 -17.54 -6.21
C LEU A 125 -0.72 -17.46 -6.81
N ILE A 126 -0.33 -16.28 -7.30
CA ILE A 126 0.94 -16.10 -7.97
C ILE A 126 2.13 -16.29 -7.03
N PHE A 127 1.99 -15.89 -5.75
CA PHE A 127 2.99 -16.12 -4.73
C PHE A 127 3.18 -17.61 -4.45
N GLN A 128 2.09 -18.37 -4.33
CA GLN A 128 2.16 -19.82 -4.10
C GLN A 128 2.79 -20.54 -5.29
N GLU A 129 2.37 -20.22 -6.52
CA GLU A 129 2.94 -20.80 -7.75
C GLU A 129 4.45 -20.55 -7.83
N LYS A 130 4.89 -19.31 -7.56
CA LYS A 130 6.31 -18.93 -7.68
C LYS A 130 7.18 -19.43 -6.55
N ASN A 131 6.64 -19.59 -5.36
CA ASN A 131 7.41 -20.01 -4.18
C ASN A 131 7.27 -21.52 -3.89
N ALA A 132 6.48 -22.25 -4.67
CA ALA A 132 6.38 -23.69 -4.56
C ALA A 132 7.75 -24.34 -4.81
N GLY A 133 8.25 -25.10 -3.83
CA GLY A 133 9.53 -25.79 -3.92
C GLY A 133 10.77 -24.92 -3.76
N ARG A 134 10.62 -23.61 -3.45
CA ARG A 134 11.75 -22.75 -3.11
C ARG A 134 12.27 -23.05 -1.69
N PRO A 135 13.57 -22.84 -1.44
CA PRO A 135 14.13 -23.04 -0.12
C PRO A 135 13.65 -21.97 0.86
N ALA A 136 13.82 -22.22 2.16
CA ALA A 136 13.27 -21.35 3.19
C ALA A 136 13.91 -19.95 3.24
N ASP A 137 15.16 -19.84 2.80
CA ASP A 137 15.97 -18.62 2.71
C ASP A 137 15.78 -17.88 1.38
N GLU A 138 14.77 -18.24 0.57
CA GLU A 138 14.45 -17.54 -0.68
C GLU A 138 12.96 -17.22 -0.77
N ILE A 139 12.63 -16.04 -1.32
CA ILE A 139 11.26 -15.62 -1.58
C ILE A 139 11.15 -14.84 -2.88
N ASP A 140 10.17 -15.18 -3.69
CA ASP A 140 9.85 -14.52 -4.95
C ASP A 140 8.58 -13.68 -4.84
N LEU A 141 8.73 -12.39 -5.10
CA LEU A 141 7.68 -11.38 -5.00
C LEU A 141 7.31 -10.77 -6.35
N HIS A 142 7.85 -11.30 -7.45
CA HIS A 142 7.58 -10.72 -8.76
C HIS A 142 6.10 -10.90 -9.15
N GLY A 143 5.50 -9.82 -9.65
CA GLY A 143 4.06 -9.76 -9.95
C GLY A 143 3.18 -9.34 -8.76
N LEU A 144 3.76 -9.17 -7.57
CA LEU A 144 3.05 -8.58 -6.44
C LEU A 144 3.07 -7.05 -6.50
N PHE A 145 2.00 -6.43 -6.00
CA PHE A 145 1.99 -5.01 -5.70
C PHE A 145 2.80 -4.73 -4.43
N VAL A 146 3.28 -3.49 -4.29
CA VAL A 146 4.15 -3.09 -3.17
C VAL A 146 3.57 -3.49 -1.81
N LYS A 147 2.29 -3.21 -1.58
CA LYS A 147 1.63 -3.55 -0.31
C LYS A 147 1.61 -5.07 -0.05
N GLU A 148 1.28 -5.85 -1.08
CA GLU A 148 1.24 -7.32 -1.01
C GLU A 148 2.63 -7.89 -0.71
N ALA A 149 3.65 -7.36 -1.40
CA ALA A 149 5.04 -7.78 -1.23
C ALA A 149 5.60 -7.43 0.16
N THR A 150 5.28 -6.24 0.69
CA THR A 150 5.68 -5.81 2.05
C THR A 150 5.16 -6.80 3.10
N GLU A 151 3.89 -7.20 3.02
CA GLU A 151 3.30 -8.18 3.94
C GLU A 151 4.04 -9.53 3.87
N LYS A 152 4.39 -9.99 2.66
CA LYS A 152 5.13 -11.25 2.46
C LYS A 152 6.58 -11.21 2.90
N VAL A 153 7.27 -10.08 2.76
CA VAL A 153 8.62 -9.95 3.30
C VAL A 153 8.61 -9.95 4.82
N ASP A 154 7.65 -9.29 5.47
CA ASP A 154 7.55 -9.31 6.95
C ASP A 154 7.38 -10.74 7.48
N GLU A 155 6.48 -11.52 6.87
CA GLU A 155 6.29 -12.95 7.16
C GLU A 155 7.60 -13.75 6.96
N ALA A 156 8.32 -13.50 5.86
CA ALA A 156 9.55 -14.21 5.53
C ALA A 156 10.71 -13.87 6.48
N LEU A 157 10.90 -12.59 6.82
CA LEU A 157 11.92 -12.15 7.77
C LEU A 157 11.73 -12.83 9.13
N ARG A 158 10.49 -12.86 9.64
CA ARG A 158 10.16 -13.56 10.90
C ARG A 158 10.49 -15.03 10.80
N ARG A 159 10.08 -15.70 9.72
CA ARG A 159 10.32 -17.13 9.51
C ARG A 159 11.81 -17.46 9.48
N CYS A 160 12.62 -16.67 8.77
CA CYS A 160 14.07 -16.82 8.72
C CYS A 160 14.71 -16.64 10.11
N GLN A 161 14.29 -15.63 10.86
CA GLN A 161 14.76 -15.39 12.22
C GLN A 161 14.42 -16.57 13.16
N HIS A 162 13.17 -17.06 13.15
CA HIS A 162 12.75 -18.17 14.00
C HIS A 162 13.44 -19.49 13.66
N SER A 163 13.76 -19.69 12.38
CA SER A 163 14.47 -20.88 11.90
C SER A 163 16.00 -20.78 11.97
N GLY A 164 16.53 -19.63 12.43
CA GLY A 164 17.97 -19.42 12.58
C GLY A 164 18.74 -19.34 11.26
N GLN A 165 18.08 -18.90 10.17
CA GLN A 165 18.76 -18.65 8.90
C GLN A 165 19.74 -17.48 9.06
N ASP A 166 20.87 -17.57 8.37
CA ASP A 166 21.88 -16.50 8.28
C ASP A 166 21.54 -15.46 7.21
N HIS A 167 20.63 -15.77 6.28
CA HIS A 167 20.21 -14.83 5.25
C HIS A 167 18.81 -15.10 4.67
N LEU A 168 18.32 -14.14 3.87
CA LEU A 168 17.12 -14.23 3.04
C LEU A 168 17.38 -13.57 1.69
N THR A 169 17.15 -14.30 0.60
CA THR A 169 17.20 -13.82 -0.78
C THR A 169 15.79 -13.45 -1.24
N ILE A 170 15.56 -12.17 -1.53
CA ILE A 170 14.27 -11.65 -1.99
C ILE A 170 14.35 -11.32 -3.48
N ILE A 171 13.58 -12.02 -4.30
CA ILE A 171 13.49 -11.78 -5.75
C ILE A 171 12.36 -10.77 -5.99
N VAL A 172 12.74 -9.56 -6.39
CA VAL A 172 11.79 -8.46 -6.71
C VAL A 172 11.56 -8.31 -8.21
N GLY A 173 12.38 -8.98 -9.03
CA GLY A 173 12.38 -8.88 -10.49
C GLY A 173 13.15 -7.67 -11.01
N LYS A 174 13.51 -7.70 -12.30
CA LYS A 174 14.33 -6.67 -12.96
C LYS A 174 13.57 -5.38 -13.31
N GLY A 175 12.26 -5.33 -13.09
CA GLY A 175 11.44 -4.16 -13.41
C GLY A 175 11.16 -3.95 -14.90
N LEU A 176 11.48 -4.91 -15.77
CA LEU A 176 11.32 -4.79 -17.22
C LEU A 176 9.85 -4.61 -17.66
N HIS A 177 8.87 -4.95 -16.81
CA HIS A 177 7.46 -5.05 -17.19
C HIS A 177 6.48 -4.38 -16.22
N SER A 178 6.94 -3.55 -15.28
CA SER A 178 6.01 -2.70 -14.53
C SER A 178 5.44 -1.61 -15.47
N PRO A 179 4.18 -1.18 -15.29
CA PRO A 179 3.65 -0.03 -16.03
C PRO A 179 4.58 1.18 -15.80
N GLY A 180 5.31 1.57 -16.85
CA GLY A 180 6.31 2.64 -16.82
C GLY A 180 7.76 2.25 -16.50
N GLN A 181 8.14 0.96 -16.50
CA GLN A 181 9.51 0.47 -16.23
C GLN A 181 10.11 0.89 -14.87
N ILE A 182 9.31 1.41 -13.95
CA ILE A 182 9.76 1.75 -12.60
C ILE A 182 9.63 0.48 -11.76
N ALA A 183 10.77 -0.11 -11.40
CA ALA A 183 10.83 -1.21 -10.44
C ALA A 183 10.41 -0.72 -9.05
N LYS A 184 9.12 -0.44 -8.81
CA LYS A 184 8.59 0.12 -7.54
C LYS A 184 8.84 -0.79 -6.34
N LEU A 185 9.02 -2.09 -6.58
CA LEU A 185 9.23 -3.09 -5.55
C LEU A 185 10.61 -2.98 -4.89
N LYS A 186 11.68 -2.86 -5.69
CA LYS A 186 13.07 -2.77 -5.20
C LYS A 186 13.30 -1.62 -4.19
N PRO A 187 12.93 -0.35 -4.47
CA PRO A 187 13.11 0.74 -3.52
C PRO A 187 12.17 0.59 -2.32
N ALA A 188 10.91 0.17 -2.51
CA ALA A 188 9.96 0.03 -1.42
C ALA A 188 10.39 -1.04 -0.41
N ILE A 189 10.81 -2.22 -0.88
CA ILE A 189 11.32 -3.28 -0.01
C ILE A 189 12.68 -2.88 0.59
N GLY A 190 13.55 -2.20 -0.15
CA GLY A 190 14.80 -1.67 0.39
C GLY A 190 14.59 -0.66 1.53
N GLU A 191 13.64 0.27 1.39
CA GLU A 191 13.24 1.21 2.46
C GLU A 191 12.63 0.50 3.66
N MET A 192 11.80 -0.51 3.41
CA MET A 192 11.22 -1.35 4.44
C MET A 192 12.33 -2.01 5.26
N ILE A 193 13.27 -2.70 4.61
CA ILE A 193 14.38 -3.43 5.24
C ILE A 193 15.31 -2.50 6.05
N LYS A 194 15.56 -1.27 5.59
CA LYS A 194 16.34 -0.28 6.34
C LYS A 194 15.77 -0.01 7.74
N LYS A 195 14.45 -0.08 7.92
CA LYS A 195 13.80 0.08 9.23
C LYS A 195 14.12 -1.06 10.20
N TYR A 196 14.47 -2.24 9.68
CA TYR A 196 14.82 -3.41 10.48
C TYR A 196 16.29 -3.41 10.92
N ASN A 197 17.08 -2.41 10.49
CA ASN A 197 18.51 -2.29 10.78
C ASN A 197 19.33 -3.53 10.39
N VAL A 198 18.84 -4.34 9.45
CA VAL A 198 19.54 -5.50 8.88
C VAL A 198 20.27 -5.10 7.61
N LYS A 199 21.37 -5.79 7.33
CA LYS A 199 22.18 -5.50 6.15
C LYS A 199 21.48 -6.04 4.91
N CYS A 200 21.25 -5.14 3.93
CA CYS A 200 20.61 -5.47 2.66
C CYS A 200 21.57 -5.14 1.52
N THR A 201 21.95 -6.16 0.75
CA THR A 201 22.81 -6.03 -0.43
C THR A 201 21.97 -6.21 -1.69
N PRO A 202 21.76 -5.16 -2.50
CA PRO A 202 21.00 -5.28 -3.73
C PRO A 202 21.78 -6.07 -4.81
N ASP A 203 21.03 -6.67 -5.73
CA ASP A 203 21.53 -7.39 -6.91
C ASP A 203 22.44 -8.60 -6.61
N ARG A 204 22.29 -9.17 -5.41
CA ARG A 204 22.88 -10.45 -5.00
C ARG A 204 21.78 -11.50 -4.78
N PRO A 205 21.91 -12.73 -5.29
CA PRO A 205 22.98 -13.23 -6.17
C PRO A 205 22.89 -12.69 -7.60
N ASN A 206 21.72 -12.21 -8.04
CA ASN A 206 21.47 -11.75 -9.41
C ASN A 206 20.80 -10.36 -9.42
N PRO A 207 20.88 -9.60 -10.54
CA PRO A 207 20.12 -8.37 -10.72
C PRO A 207 18.61 -8.60 -10.53
N GLY A 208 17.99 -7.74 -9.72
CA GLY A 208 16.58 -7.89 -9.33
C GLY A 208 16.36 -8.77 -8.09
N CYS A 209 17.42 -9.07 -7.34
CA CYS A 209 17.36 -9.68 -6.02
C CYS A 209 17.80 -8.68 -4.92
N LEU A 210 17.37 -8.91 -3.69
CA LEU A 210 17.85 -8.25 -2.48
C LEU A 210 18.30 -9.33 -1.50
N TYR A 211 19.57 -9.31 -1.10
CA TYR A 211 20.14 -10.25 -0.16
C TYR A 211 20.18 -9.64 1.24
N VAL A 212 19.41 -10.20 2.16
CA VAL A 212 19.28 -9.73 3.55
C VAL A 212 20.07 -10.66 4.46
N GLU A 213 21.01 -10.12 5.24
CA GLU A 213 21.84 -10.89 6.17
C GLU A 213 21.34 -10.76 7.62
N PHE A 214 21.32 -11.89 8.33
CA PHE A 214 20.99 -12.03 9.75
C PHE A 214 22.24 -12.55 10.50
N GLY A 215 22.74 -11.85 11.53
CA GLY A 215 23.99 -12.28 12.19
C GLY A 215 24.65 -11.25 13.09
N GLN A 216 25.70 -11.68 13.82
CA GLN A 216 26.30 -10.95 14.94
C GLN A 216 26.78 -9.54 14.56
N GLY A 217 26.05 -8.53 15.06
CA GLY A 217 26.33 -7.11 14.85
C GLY A 217 25.41 -6.42 13.83
N THR A 218 24.59 -7.16 13.09
CA THR A 218 23.62 -6.60 12.14
C THR A 218 22.20 -6.77 12.65
N GLY A 219 21.62 -5.68 13.16
CA GLY A 219 20.18 -5.50 13.35
C GLY A 219 19.56 -6.22 14.56
N ASP A 220 19.03 -5.43 15.50
CA ASP A 220 18.11 -5.92 16.51
C ASP A 220 16.73 -6.12 15.87
N LEU A 221 16.41 -7.35 15.46
CA LEU A 221 15.07 -7.72 15.00
C LEU A 221 14.06 -7.90 16.15
N SER A 222 14.44 -7.70 17.42
CA SER A 222 13.49 -7.79 18.55
C SER A 222 12.34 -6.77 18.43
N TRP A 223 12.49 -5.72 17.62
CA TRP A 223 11.40 -4.79 17.32
C TRP A 223 10.23 -5.46 16.57
N LEU A 224 10.48 -6.46 15.71
CA LEU A 224 9.44 -7.24 15.04
C LEU A 224 8.57 -7.94 16.07
N ASP A 225 9.19 -8.59 17.05
CA ASP A 225 8.47 -9.24 18.13
C ASP A 225 7.67 -8.21 18.95
N ARG A 226 8.28 -7.07 19.33
CA ARG A 226 7.64 -6.03 20.16
C ARG A 226 6.41 -5.35 19.54
N ILE A 227 6.35 -5.19 18.21
CA ILE A 227 5.14 -4.65 17.55
C ILE A 227 4.02 -5.68 17.54
N THR A 228 4.34 -6.93 17.25
CA THR A 228 3.34 -8.01 17.14
C THR A 228 2.71 -8.30 18.49
N ASP A 229 3.53 -8.29 19.53
CA ASP A 229 3.10 -8.45 20.92
C ASP A 229 2.16 -7.31 21.36
N ARG A 230 2.17 -6.14 20.70
CA ARG A 230 1.19 -5.06 20.93
C ARG A 230 -0.09 -5.22 20.09
N VAL A 231 0.04 -5.76 18.87
CA VAL A 231 -1.11 -6.03 17.99
C VAL A 231 -1.95 -7.20 18.53
N ASP A 232 -1.33 -8.27 19.03
CA ASP A 232 -2.03 -9.40 19.65
C ASP A 232 -2.61 -9.07 21.03
N ARG A 233 -2.01 -8.11 21.76
CA ARG A 233 -2.55 -7.59 23.04
C ARG A 233 -3.59 -6.47 22.87
N GLY A 234 -3.88 -6.04 21.65
CA GLY A 234 -4.88 -5.00 21.37
C GLY A 234 -4.51 -3.58 21.81
N ASP A 235 -3.24 -3.32 22.16
CA ASP A 235 -2.79 -2.01 22.64
C ASP A 235 -2.37 -1.14 21.46
N CYS A 236 -3.36 -0.48 20.84
CA CYS A 236 -3.15 0.60 19.89
C CYS A 236 -2.85 1.90 20.66
N ALA A 237 -1.60 2.09 21.10
CA ALA A 237 -1.15 3.35 21.66
C ALA A 237 -0.26 4.10 20.65
N ILE A 238 -0.87 5.06 19.95
CA ILE A 238 -0.15 6.15 19.27
C ILE A 238 0.34 7.10 20.37
N MET A 239 1.67 7.30 20.47
CA MET A 239 2.28 8.52 21.01
C MET A 239 3.21 9.09 19.96
#